data_AF-M0QYT3-F1
#
_entry.id   AF-M0QYT3-F1
#
_cell.length_a   1.000
_cell.length_b   1.000
_cell.length_c   1.000
_cell.angle_alpha   90.00
_cell.angle_beta   90.00
_cell.angle_gamma   90.00
#
_symmetry.space_group_name_H-M   'P 1'
#
loop_
_entity.id
_entity.type
_entity.pdbx_description
1 polymer ?
#
loop_
_entity_poly.entity_id
_entity_poly.type
_entity_poly.pdbx_seq_one_letter_code
_entity_poly.pdbx_strand_id
1 'polypeptide(L)'
;MFAEFFGGRNPFDTFFGQRNGEEGMDIDDPFSGFPMGMGGFTNVNFGRSRSAQEPARKKQDPPVTHDLRVSLEEIYSGCTKKMKISHKRLNPDGKSIRNEDKILTIEVKKGWKEGT
;
A
#
# COMPACT_ATOMS: atom_id res chain seq x y z
N MET A 1 -26.00 2.80 -3.38
CA MET A 1 -26.85 2.96 -4.57
C MET A 1 -27.66 4.22 -4.38
N PHE A 2 -27.32 5.40 -4.90
CA PHE A 2 -26.15 5.86 -5.66
C PHE A 2 -26.00 7.40 -5.50
N ALA A 3 -26.62 8.04 -4.50
CA ALA A 3 -26.72 9.51 -4.39
C ALA A 3 -26.40 10.13 -3.00
N GLU A 4 -26.21 9.33 -1.94
CA GLU A 4 -26.10 9.87 -0.57
C GLU A 4 -24.68 10.24 -0.10
N PHE A 5 -23.62 9.95 -0.86
CA PHE A 5 -22.25 10.23 -0.40
C PHE A 5 -21.67 11.58 -0.89
N PHE A 6 -22.30 12.24 -1.86
CA PHE A 6 -21.81 13.52 -2.41
C PHE A 6 -22.91 14.56 -2.65
N GLY A 7 -23.99 14.53 -1.86
CA GLY A 7 -24.93 15.65 -1.70
C GLY A 7 -25.49 16.28 -2.99
N GLY A 8 -25.51 15.55 -4.11
CA GLY A 8 -25.94 16.05 -5.42
C GLY A 8 -25.09 17.18 -6.01
N ARG A 9 -23.82 17.38 -5.62
CA ARG A 9 -22.97 18.47 -6.13
C ARG A 9 -21.58 17.96 -6.52
N ASN A 10 -21.13 18.33 -7.72
CA ASN A 10 -19.81 17.92 -8.25
C ASN A 10 -18.69 18.53 -7.39
N PRO A 11 -17.73 17.74 -6.88
CA PRO A 11 -16.62 18.26 -6.09
C PRO A 11 -15.63 19.10 -6.90
N PHE A 12 -15.75 19.10 -8.23
CA PHE A 12 -14.97 19.93 -9.14
C PHE A 12 -15.53 21.35 -9.33
N ASP A 13 -16.81 21.60 -8.98
CA ASP A 13 -17.40 22.94 -9.12
C ASP A 13 -16.74 23.95 -8.18
N THR A 14 -16.29 23.52 -6.99
CA THR A 14 -15.56 24.38 -6.05
C THR A 14 -14.14 24.74 -6.55
N PHE A 15 -13.52 23.89 -7.37
CA PHE A 15 -12.15 24.11 -7.87
C PHE A 15 -12.10 24.85 -9.21
N PHE A 16 -13.10 24.70 -10.06
CA PHE A 16 -13.11 25.26 -11.42
C PHE A 16 -14.23 26.29 -11.67
N GLY A 17 -15.18 26.46 -10.74
CA GLY A 17 -16.33 27.36 -10.90
C GLY A 17 -16.19 28.74 -10.24
N GLN A 18 -15.11 29.03 -9.53
CA GLN A 18 -14.93 30.29 -8.81
C GLN A 18 -13.76 31.10 -9.36
N ARG A 19 -13.89 31.53 -10.61
CA ARG A 19 -13.04 32.59 -11.16
C ARG A 19 -13.79 33.38 -12.23
N ASN A 20 -14.90 33.99 -11.83
CA ASN A 20 -15.46 35.14 -12.53
C ASN A 20 -15.60 36.29 -11.53
N GLY A 21 -14.64 37.21 -11.65
CA GLY A 21 -14.41 38.39 -10.83
C GLY A 21 -13.29 39.18 -11.49
N GLU A 22 -13.57 39.62 -12.72
CA GLU A 22 -13.17 40.91 -13.30
C GLU A 22 -11.77 41.46 -13.01
N GLU A 23 -10.74 41.07 -13.77
CA GLU A 23 -9.71 41.99 -14.28
C GLU A 23 -9.17 41.43 -15.60
N GLY A 24 -9.32 42.21 -16.68
CA GLY A 24 -8.93 41.82 -18.02
C GLY A 24 -7.42 41.72 -18.18
N MET A 25 -6.98 40.67 -18.88
CA MET A 25 -5.76 40.67 -19.70
C MET A 25 -5.82 39.43 -20.59
N ASP A 26 -6.02 39.71 -21.86
CA ASP A 26 -5.89 38.91 -23.07
C ASP A 26 -5.34 37.48 -22.91
N ILE A 27 -6.23 36.53 -23.20
CA ILE A 27 -5.86 35.27 -23.82
C ILE A 27 -5.16 35.63 -25.13
N ASP A 28 -3.89 35.29 -25.29
CA ASP A 28 -3.35 34.67 -26.52
C ASP A 28 -1.84 34.35 -26.39
N ASP A 29 -1.52 33.08 -26.61
CA ASP A 29 -0.27 32.50 -27.10
C ASP A 29 0.99 32.32 -26.20
N PRO A 30 1.26 31.07 -25.73
CA PRO A 30 2.51 30.68 -25.09
C PRO A 30 3.68 30.38 -26.07
N PHE A 31 3.57 30.75 -27.36
CA PHE A 31 4.54 30.38 -28.41
C PHE A 31 5.06 31.53 -29.29
N SER A 32 4.73 32.78 -28.99
CA SER A 32 5.00 33.93 -29.89
C SER A 32 6.00 34.96 -29.36
N GLY A 33 6.62 34.71 -28.20
CA GLY A 33 7.35 35.74 -27.44
C GLY A 33 8.85 35.95 -27.70
N PHE A 34 9.54 35.22 -28.59
CA PHE A 34 10.97 35.51 -28.83
C PHE A 34 11.42 35.34 -30.30
N PRO A 35 12.02 36.38 -30.91
CA PRO A 35 12.51 36.35 -32.29
C PRO A 35 13.84 35.59 -32.39
N MET A 36 13.96 34.82 -33.47
CA MET A 36 15.18 34.33 -34.13
C MET A 36 16.53 34.76 -33.54
N GLY A 37 17.36 33.79 -33.15
CA GLY A 37 18.78 34.06 -32.90
C GLY A 37 19.59 32.85 -32.39
N MET A 38 20.35 32.23 -33.28
CA MET A 38 21.73 31.77 -33.02
C MET A 38 22.01 30.76 -31.88
N GLY A 39 22.02 29.47 -32.23
CA GLY A 39 23.00 28.50 -31.73
C GLY A 39 22.87 27.99 -30.29
N GLY A 40 23.39 26.78 -30.07
CA GLY A 40 23.74 26.31 -28.72
C GLY A 40 23.04 25.04 -28.28
N PHE A 41 23.57 23.91 -28.74
CA PHE A 41 23.49 22.64 -28.02
C PHE A 41 24.09 22.83 -26.62
N THR A 42 23.28 23.09 -25.59
CA THR A 42 23.76 22.94 -24.21
C THR A 42 22.63 22.53 -23.28
N ASN A 43 22.74 21.27 -22.85
CA ASN A 43 22.59 20.89 -21.45
C ASN A 43 21.19 21.05 -20.84
N VAL A 44 20.32 20.08 -21.14
CA VAL A 44 19.18 19.74 -20.27
C VAL A 44 19.70 19.28 -18.90
N ASN A 45 19.96 20.24 -18.03
CA ASN A 45 20.23 20.04 -16.62
C ASN A 45 18.93 19.55 -15.96
N PHE A 46 18.66 18.25 -16.06
CA PHE A 46 17.69 17.52 -15.24
C PHE A 46 18.21 17.48 -13.79
N GLY A 47 18.28 18.64 -13.15
CA GLY A 47 18.39 18.79 -11.71
C GLY A 47 17.06 18.47 -11.04
N ARG A 48 16.48 17.30 -11.33
CA ARG A 48 15.44 16.74 -10.46
C ARG A 48 16.14 16.33 -9.18
N SER A 49 15.92 17.15 -8.14
CA SER A 49 15.92 16.77 -6.74
C SER A 49 15.82 15.25 -6.59
N ARG A 50 16.95 14.59 -6.30
CA ARG A 50 16.90 13.24 -5.71
C ARG A 50 16.44 13.46 -4.28
N SER A 51 15.14 13.66 -4.10
CA SER A 51 14.51 13.41 -2.81
C SER A 51 14.95 12.02 -2.40
N ALA A 52 15.79 11.94 -1.36
CA ALA A 52 16.16 10.70 -0.74
C ALA A 52 14.87 9.90 -0.56
N GLN A 53 14.76 8.81 -1.32
CA GLN A 53 13.58 7.97 -1.29
C GLN A 53 13.62 7.30 0.09
N GLU A 54 12.96 7.93 1.06
CA GLU A 54 12.65 7.35 2.34
C GLU A 54 12.23 5.89 2.09
N PRO A 55 12.85 4.91 2.76
CA PRO A 55 12.51 3.52 2.55
C PRO A 55 11.02 3.36 2.81
N ALA A 56 10.26 3.06 1.75
CA ALA A 56 8.83 2.86 1.85
C ALA A 56 8.57 1.86 2.97
N ARG A 57 7.84 2.29 4.00
CA ARG A 57 7.55 1.45 5.17
C ARG A 57 6.91 0.15 4.68
N LYS A 58 7.50 -0.98 5.07
CA LYS A 58 6.96 -2.30 4.73
C LYS A 58 5.56 -2.42 5.33
N LYS A 59 4.55 -2.62 4.48
CA LYS A 59 3.18 -2.88 4.92
C LYS A 59 3.08 -4.34 5.39
N GLN A 60 2.46 -4.57 6.53
CA GLN A 60 2.20 -5.92 7.03
C GLN A 60 1.08 -6.56 6.22
N ASP A 61 1.28 -7.82 5.83
CA ASP A 61 0.25 -8.64 5.17
C ASP A 61 -0.89 -8.96 6.14
N PRO A 62 -2.12 -9.22 5.64
CA PRO A 62 -3.20 -9.69 6.49
C PRO A 62 -2.84 -11.04 7.17
N PRO A 63 -3.44 -11.33 8.34
CA PRO A 63 -3.22 -12.60 9.02
C PRO A 63 -3.77 -13.79 8.21
N VAL A 64 -3.11 -14.95 8.37
CA VAL A 64 -3.56 -16.23 7.80
C VAL A 64 -4.18 -17.06 8.93
N THR A 65 -5.43 -17.47 8.77
CA THR A 65 -6.16 -18.30 9.74
C THR A 65 -6.19 -19.76 9.30
N HIS A 66 -6.03 -20.68 10.25
CA HIS A 66 -6.13 -22.12 9.99
C HIS A 66 -6.83 -22.83 11.14
N ASP A 67 -7.81 -23.66 10.81
CA ASP A 67 -8.63 -24.35 11.82
C ASP A 67 -7.84 -25.48 12.48
N LEU A 68 -7.78 -25.45 13.80
CA LEU A 68 -7.25 -26.54 14.60
C LEU A 68 -8.39 -27.43 15.09
N ARG A 69 -8.61 -28.56 14.42
CA ARG A 69 -9.61 -29.54 14.85
C ARG A 69 -9.14 -30.27 16.12
N VAL A 70 -9.98 -30.23 17.16
CA VAL A 70 -9.73 -30.86 18.46
C VAL A 70 -10.95 -31.67 18.87
N SER A 71 -10.75 -32.89 19.36
CA SER A 71 -11.85 -33.74 19.85
C SER A 71 -12.29 -33.34 21.27
N LEU A 72 -13.45 -33.81 21.72
CA LEU A 72 -13.93 -33.54 23.08
C LEU A 72 -13.01 -34.15 24.15
N GLU A 73 -12.44 -35.33 23.90
CA GLU A 73 -11.51 -36.00 24.80
C GLU A 73 -10.21 -35.20 24.93
N GLU A 74 -9.71 -34.66 23.83
CA GLU A 74 -8.54 -33.78 23.79
C GLU A 74 -8.82 -32.45 24.53
N ILE A 75 -10.01 -31.87 24.39
CA ILE A 75 -10.40 -30.68 25.15
C ILE A 75 -10.55 -30.99 26.65
N TYR A 76 -11.06 -32.17 27.00
CA TYR A 76 -11.22 -32.59 28.40
C TYR A 76 -9.86 -32.80 29.10
N SER A 77 -8.93 -33.48 28.43
CA SER A 77 -7.62 -33.85 28.99
C SER A 77 -6.50 -32.85 28.70
N GLY A 78 -6.68 -31.97 27.72
CA GLY A 78 -5.61 -31.14 27.15
C GLY A 78 -4.74 -31.97 26.21
N CYS A 79 -4.20 -31.34 25.15
CA CYS A 79 -3.31 -32.02 24.22
C CYS A 79 -2.28 -31.07 23.61
N THR A 80 -1.26 -31.63 22.98
CA THR A 80 -0.27 -30.86 22.22
C THR A 80 -0.34 -31.26 20.75
N LYS A 81 -0.71 -30.31 19.88
CA LYS A 81 -0.75 -30.53 18.42
C LYS A 81 0.43 -29.84 17.76
N LYS A 82 0.99 -30.48 16.74
CA LYS A 82 2.08 -29.94 15.93
C LYS A 82 1.58 -29.67 14.52
N MET A 83 1.83 -28.47 14.02
CA MET A 83 1.47 -28.04 12.68
C MET A 83 2.72 -27.58 11.93
N LYS A 84 2.91 -28.05 10.70
CA LYS A 84 4.02 -27.60 9.85
C LYS A 84 3.57 -26.42 9.01
N ILE A 85 4.32 -25.34 9.05
CA ILE A 85 4.18 -24.20 8.16
C ILE A 85 5.39 -24.17 7.22
N SER A 86 5.12 -24.29 5.93
CA SER A 86 6.10 -24.01 4.88
C SER A 86 5.95 -22.55 4.45
N HIS A 87 6.99 -21.74 4.60
CA HIS A 87 6.95 -20.33 4.24
C HIS A 87 8.18 -19.86 3.48
N LYS A 88 8.03 -18.74 2.77
CA LYS A 88 9.14 -18.05 2.12
C LYS A 88 9.83 -17.12 3.12
N ARG A 89 11.16 -17.18 3.17
CA ARG A 89 11.99 -16.35 4.05
C ARG A 89 13.02 -15.59 3.22
N LEU A 90 13.12 -14.30 3.49
CA LEU A 90 14.14 -13.45 2.90
C LEU A 90 15.49 -13.79 3.52
N ASN A 91 16.49 -14.03 2.68
CA ASN A 91 17.85 -14.31 3.14
C ASN A 91 18.52 -13.03 3.67
N PRO A 92 19.63 -13.17 4.42
CA PRO A 92 20.38 -12.02 4.95
C PRO A 92 20.89 -11.05 3.89
N ASP A 93 21.03 -11.49 2.63
CA ASP A 93 21.39 -10.66 1.49
C ASP A 93 20.32 -9.63 1.10
N GLY A 94 19.12 -9.73 1.68
CA GLY A 94 17.99 -8.83 1.43
C GLY A 94 17.38 -8.96 0.03
N LYS A 95 17.79 -9.96 -0.77
CA LYS A 95 17.36 -10.13 -2.17
C LYS A 95 16.81 -11.52 -2.45
N SER A 96 17.52 -12.57 -2.04
CA SER A 96 17.12 -13.93 -2.35
C SER A 96 16.11 -14.46 -1.33
N ILE A 97 15.24 -15.36 -1.79
CA ILE A 97 14.18 -15.96 -0.97
C ILE A 97 14.41 -17.48 -0.96
N ARG A 98 14.26 -18.10 0.21
CA ARG A 98 14.26 -19.56 0.36
C ARG A 98 12.96 -20.05 0.99
N ASN A 99 12.64 -21.31 0.77
CA ASN A 99 11.54 -21.98 1.48
C ASN A 99 12.07 -22.58 2.78
N GLU A 100 11.37 -22.37 3.88
CA GLU A 100 11.65 -22.97 5.18
C GLU A 100 10.40 -23.65 5.72
N ASP A 101 10.60 -24.81 6.38
CA ASP A 101 9.57 -25.49 7.14
C ASP A 101 9.76 -25.19 8.64
N LYS A 102 8.69 -24.76 9.31
CA LYS A 102 8.66 -24.55 10.75
C LYS A 102 7.54 -25.37 11.37
N ILE A 103 7.87 -26.13 12.41
CA ILE A 103 6.85 -26.80 13.23
C ILE A 103 6.39 -25.85 14.32
N LEU A 104 5.12 -25.46 14.27
CA LEU A 104 4.43 -24.83 15.38
C LEU A 104 3.91 -25.91 16.33
N THR A 105 4.16 -25.73 17.61
CA THR A 105 3.64 -26.60 18.67
C THR A 105 2.59 -25.81 19.43
N ILE A 106 1.35 -26.31 19.43
CA ILE A 106 0.19 -25.68 20.06
C ILE A 106 -0.21 -26.55 21.25
N GLU A 107 -0.17 -25.96 22.44
CA GLU A 107 -0.60 -26.61 23.68
C GLU A 107 -2.05 -26.25 23.98
N VAL A 108 -2.97 -27.11 23.55
CA VAL A 108 -4.40 -26.97 23.83
C VAL A 108 -4.63 -27.27 25.31
N LYS A 109 -5.10 -26.27 26.06
CA LYS A 109 -5.39 -26.43 27.49
C LYS A 109 -6.78 -27.01 27.71
N LYS A 110 -6.95 -27.66 28.86
CA LYS A 110 -8.22 -28.26 29.27
C LYS A 110 -9.35 -27.23 29.23
N GLY A 111 -10.48 -27.58 28.63
CA GLY A 111 -11.68 -26.75 28.58
C GLY A 111 -11.62 -25.54 27.65
N TRP A 112 -10.65 -25.47 26.73
CA TRP A 112 -10.66 -24.45 25.66
C TRP A 112 -11.98 -24.47 24.88
N LYS A 113 -12.45 -23.27 24.53
CA LYS A 113 -13.70 -23.07 23.78
C LYS A 113 -13.40 -22.88 22.31
N GLU A 114 -14.39 -23.16 21.48
CA GLU A 114 -14.36 -22.82 20.06
C GLU A 114 -14.07 -21.32 19.87
N GLY A 115 -13.22 -21.00 18.88
CA GLY A 115 -12.80 -19.62 18.56
C GLY A 115 -11.60 -19.09 19.37
N THR A 116 -10.97 -19.93 20.20
CA THR A 116 -9.66 -19.62 20.83
C THR A 116 -8.54 -19.71 19.80
#